data_AF-A0A285UXM7-F1
#
_entry.id   AF-A0A285UXM7-F1
#
_cell.length_a   1.000
_cell.length_b   1.000
_cell.length_c   1.000
_cell.angle_alpha   90.00
_cell.angle_beta   90.00
_cell.angle_gamma   90.00
#
_symmetry.space_group_name_H-M   'P 1'
#
loop_
_entity.id
_entity.type
_entity.pdbx_description
1 polymer ?
#
loop_
_entity_poly.entity_id
_entity_poly.type
_entity_poly.pdbx_seq_one_letter_code
_entity_poly.pdbx_strand_id
1 'polypeptide(L)'
;MDGDVRVLVVDDDPDIAHFVRTVLQKAGMTAVACFDPLEALALAARERFDAVITDIEMPGMNGLEFVGKLRELQPDLPVVVMTAHASVEYAVEALRRNADEFMVKPVRRDDVVTTTLRVVELGRSRRATARHQTVLAIGAHPDDVELGIGGTLAAHRSAGDQVVILTLSRGARGGEAGDRMGESMAAAELIGARLFMEDLEDTRISQADPTVSIIERVVGQVQPSIVYTHSAHDRHQDHRAVHSAATVATRNVPTFACYQSPSATIDYRPTRFVSIDGFTDTKRALLACFGSQSGIRTYMQDDFVLATSRYWSRYGGGQHCEPLEVIREASTVVGAQSESPALASSFSFPTSTLTEPTGV
;
A
#
# COMPACT_ATOMS: atom_id res chain seq x y z
N MET A 1 0.80 -4.88 -23.03
CA MET A 1 0.38 -3.50 -22.74
C MET A 1 -1.03 -3.60 -22.22
N ASP A 2 -1.25 -3.44 -20.92
CA ASP A 2 -2.60 -3.45 -20.33
C ASP A 2 -2.94 -2.04 -19.83
N GLY A 3 -3.95 -1.45 -20.47
CA GLY A 3 -4.46 -0.10 -20.23
C GLY A 3 -3.97 0.93 -21.24
N ASP A 4 -4.84 1.36 -22.15
CA ASP A 4 -4.64 2.47 -23.08
C ASP A 4 -4.43 3.77 -22.27
N VAL A 5 -3.17 4.23 -22.16
CA VAL A 5 -2.81 5.40 -21.34
C VAL A 5 -3.35 6.65 -22.01
N ARG A 6 -4.19 7.41 -21.30
CA ARG A 6 -4.85 8.59 -21.85
C ARG A 6 -4.37 9.88 -21.18
N VAL A 7 -3.78 10.80 -21.93
CA VAL A 7 -3.14 12.01 -21.41
C VAL A 7 -3.86 13.26 -21.91
N LEU A 8 -4.17 14.19 -21.01
CA LEU A 8 -4.65 15.52 -21.36
C LEU A 8 -3.45 16.47 -21.42
N VAL A 9 -3.30 17.18 -22.53
CA VAL A 9 -2.25 18.17 -22.75
C VAL A 9 -2.90 19.54 -22.84
N VAL A 10 -2.49 20.48 -21.99
CA VAL A 10 -3.06 21.83 -21.90
C VAL A 10 -1.95 22.86 -22.08
N ASP A 11 -1.98 23.60 -23.18
CA ASP A 11 -1.02 24.66 -23.48
C ASP A 11 -1.68 25.64 -24.46
N ASP A 12 -1.60 26.94 -24.19
CA ASP A 12 -2.19 27.96 -25.07
C ASP A 12 -1.39 28.14 -26.36
N ASP A 13 -0.13 27.70 -26.40
CA ASP A 13 0.67 27.57 -27.61
C ASP A 13 0.29 26.27 -28.36
N PRO A 14 -0.38 26.37 -29.52
CA PRO A 14 -0.80 25.19 -30.26
C PRO A 14 0.38 24.33 -30.73
N ASP A 15 1.53 24.93 -31.04
CA ASP A 15 2.68 24.18 -31.56
C ASP A 15 3.26 23.28 -30.47
N ILE A 16 3.35 23.78 -29.23
CA ILE A 16 3.82 23.01 -28.08
C ILE A 16 2.83 21.90 -27.73
N ALA A 17 1.54 22.22 -27.63
CA ALA A 17 0.49 21.23 -27.36
C ALA A 17 0.49 20.10 -28.40
N HIS A 18 0.59 20.44 -29.70
CA HIS A 18 0.64 19.46 -30.79
C HIS A 18 1.93 18.64 -30.78
N PHE A 19 3.07 19.25 -30.45
CA PHE A 19 4.34 18.55 -30.29
C PHE A 19 4.24 17.48 -29.21
N VAL A 20 3.81 17.86 -28.00
CA VAL A 20 3.65 16.94 -26.86
C VAL A 20 2.66 15.82 -27.20
N ARG A 21 1.49 16.16 -27.78
CA ARG A 21 0.51 15.16 -28.25
C ARG A 21 1.13 14.15 -29.21
N THR A 22 1.87 14.63 -30.21
CA THR A 22 2.50 13.78 -31.23
C THR A 22 3.57 12.86 -30.62
N VAL A 23 4.36 13.39 -29.68
CA VAL A 23 5.36 12.61 -28.96
C VAL A 23 4.71 11.46 -28.18
N LEU A 24 3.63 11.75 -27.44
CA LEU A 24 2.91 10.75 -26.64
C LEU A 24 2.23 9.69 -27.52
N GLN A 25 1.59 10.10 -28.61
CA GLN A 25 0.97 9.19 -29.59
C GLN A 25 1.99 8.24 -30.22
N LYS A 26 3.18 8.74 -30.59
CA LYS A 26 4.27 7.91 -31.11
C LYS A 26 4.83 6.92 -30.08
N ALA A 27 4.58 7.14 -28.79
CA ALA A 27 4.95 6.23 -27.71
C ALA A 27 3.82 5.24 -27.35
N GLY A 28 2.72 5.22 -28.11
CA GLY A 28 1.61 4.29 -27.91
C GLY A 28 0.57 4.74 -26.88
N MET A 29 0.54 6.02 -26.52
CA MET A 29 -0.45 6.61 -25.62
C MET A 29 -1.53 7.38 -26.40
N THR A 30 -2.74 7.41 -25.89
CA THR A 30 -3.79 8.32 -26.40
C THR A 30 -3.58 9.70 -25.79
N ALA A 31 -3.47 10.75 -26.59
CA ALA A 31 -3.29 12.12 -26.10
C ALA A 31 -4.32 13.08 -26.72
N VAL A 32 -4.94 13.90 -25.87
CA VAL A 32 -5.88 14.95 -26.26
C VAL A 32 -5.23 16.30 -25.95
N ALA A 33 -5.13 17.17 -26.95
CA ALA A 33 -4.60 18.52 -26.79
C ALA A 33 -5.75 19.52 -26.63
N CYS A 34 -5.59 20.43 -25.68
CA CYS A 34 -6.51 21.51 -25.37
C CYS A 34 -5.73 22.82 -25.28
N PHE A 35 -6.30 23.91 -25.78
CA PHE A 35 -5.64 25.23 -25.83
C PHE A 35 -6.27 26.24 -24.87
N ASP A 36 -7.38 25.87 -24.24
CA ASP A 36 -8.06 26.65 -23.20
C ASP A 36 -8.14 25.83 -21.91
N PRO A 37 -7.63 26.33 -20.77
CA PRO A 37 -7.74 25.65 -19.47
C PRO A 37 -9.20 25.43 -19.03
N LEU A 38 -10.16 26.26 -19.45
CA LEU A 38 -11.58 26.06 -19.10
C LEU A 38 -12.18 24.87 -19.85
N GLU A 39 -11.86 24.73 -21.14
CA GLU A 39 -12.25 23.55 -21.93
C GLU A 39 -11.58 22.29 -21.39
N ALA A 40 -10.32 22.37 -20.97
CA ALA A 40 -9.60 21.26 -20.35
C ALA A 40 -10.26 20.80 -19.03
N LEU A 41 -10.71 21.72 -18.17
CA LEU A 41 -11.47 21.39 -16.96
C LEU A 41 -12.82 20.73 -17.30
N ALA A 42 -13.54 21.26 -18.28
CA ALA A 42 -14.81 20.69 -18.72
C ALA A 42 -14.63 19.27 -19.29
N LEU A 43 -13.53 19.03 -20.00
CA LEU A 43 -13.19 17.71 -20.53
C LEU A 43 -12.77 16.75 -19.42
N ALA A 44 -11.91 17.18 -18.50
CA ALA A 44 -11.49 16.39 -17.34
C ALA A 44 -12.67 16.03 -16.42
N ALA A 45 -13.73 16.84 -16.36
CA ALA A 45 -14.94 16.51 -15.62
C ALA A 45 -15.79 15.41 -16.29
N ARG A 46 -15.70 15.24 -17.61
CA ARG A 46 -16.57 14.33 -18.40
C ARG A 46 -15.87 13.06 -18.82
N GLU A 47 -14.55 13.08 -18.90
CA GLU A 47 -13.73 11.98 -19.38
C GLU A 47 -12.66 11.57 -18.36
N ARG A 48 -12.12 10.37 -18.51
CA ARG A 48 -11.03 9.87 -17.68
C ARG A 48 -9.70 10.03 -18.38
N PHE A 49 -8.72 10.52 -17.62
CA PHE A 49 -7.32 10.65 -18.00
C PHE A 49 -6.45 9.96 -16.96
N ASP A 50 -5.27 9.50 -17.38
CA ASP A 50 -4.26 8.90 -16.52
C ASP A 50 -3.24 9.91 -16.00
N ALA A 51 -3.06 11.03 -16.72
CA ALA A 51 -2.23 12.15 -16.35
C ALA A 51 -2.65 13.43 -17.10
N VAL A 52 -2.27 14.59 -16.56
CA VAL A 52 -2.35 15.89 -17.23
C VAL A 52 -0.95 16.49 -17.38
N ILE A 53 -0.67 17.07 -18.53
CA ILE A 53 0.51 17.91 -18.76
C ILE A 53 0.00 19.31 -19.07
N THR A 54 0.31 20.29 -18.24
CA THR A 54 -0.18 21.67 -18.39
C THR A 54 0.97 22.67 -18.40
N ASP A 55 0.84 23.75 -19.17
CA ASP A 55 1.72 24.91 -19.04
C ASP A 55 1.42 25.73 -17.78
N ILE A 56 2.40 26.48 -17.28
CA ILE A 56 2.20 27.46 -16.18
C ILE A 56 1.59 28.76 -16.68
N GLU A 57 2.07 29.28 -17.81
CA GLU A 57 1.85 30.65 -18.27
C GLU A 57 0.77 30.69 -19.35
N MET A 58 -0.48 30.44 -18.96
CA MET A 58 -1.63 30.52 -19.88
C MET A 58 -2.45 31.80 -19.64
N PRO A 59 -2.99 32.45 -20.70
CA PRO A 59 -3.89 33.58 -20.59
C PRO A 59 -5.18 33.26 -19.81
N GLY A 60 -5.60 34.20 -18.96
CA GLY A 60 -6.87 34.12 -18.22
C GLY A 60 -6.83 33.25 -16.97
N MET A 61 -6.38 31.99 -17.09
CA MET A 61 -6.17 31.08 -15.96
C MET A 61 -4.79 30.45 -16.07
N ASN A 62 -3.93 30.69 -15.08
CA ASN A 62 -2.60 30.10 -15.10
C ASN A 62 -2.65 28.60 -14.74
N GLY A 63 -1.58 27.87 -15.05
CA GLY A 63 -1.50 26.43 -14.79
C GLY A 63 -1.71 26.03 -13.33
N LEU A 64 -1.37 26.89 -12.38
CA LEU A 64 -1.54 26.59 -10.95
C LEU A 64 -2.98 26.71 -10.49
N GLU A 65 -3.69 27.72 -10.96
CA GLU A 65 -5.14 27.86 -10.75
C GLU A 65 -5.91 26.71 -11.40
N PHE A 66 -5.49 26.31 -12.61
CA PHE A 66 -6.03 25.14 -13.30
C PHE A 66 -5.83 23.86 -12.49
N VAL A 67 -4.61 23.61 -11.99
CA VAL A 67 -4.31 22.44 -11.15
C VAL A 67 -5.11 22.46 -9.86
N GLY A 68 -5.25 23.61 -9.20
CA GLY A 68 -6.09 23.75 -8.00
C GLY A 68 -7.52 23.28 -8.24
N LYS A 69 -8.17 23.78 -9.30
CA LYS A 69 -9.53 23.37 -9.70
C LYS A 69 -9.61 21.91 -10.14
N LEU A 70 -8.58 21.42 -10.83
CA LEU A 70 -8.49 20.04 -11.26
C LEU A 70 -8.41 19.09 -10.05
N ARG A 71 -7.69 19.46 -8.99
CA ARG A 71 -7.59 18.68 -7.75
C ARG A 71 -8.92 18.60 -6.99
N GLU A 72 -9.76 19.63 -7.07
CA GLU A 72 -11.12 19.58 -6.52
C GLU A 72 -12.00 18.55 -7.26
N LEU A 73 -11.80 18.38 -8.57
CA LEU A 73 -12.57 17.45 -9.41
C LEU A 73 -12.00 16.02 -9.38
N GLN A 74 -10.68 15.89 -9.42
CA GLN A 74 -9.94 14.63 -9.46
C GLN A 74 -8.68 14.73 -8.59
N PRO A 75 -8.79 14.50 -7.27
CA PRO A 75 -7.68 14.66 -6.31
C PRO A 75 -6.44 13.82 -6.68
N ASP A 76 -6.65 12.61 -7.21
CA ASP A 76 -5.60 11.63 -7.47
C ASP A 76 -5.03 11.68 -8.90
N LEU A 77 -5.52 12.57 -9.77
CA LEU A 77 -5.05 12.66 -11.15
C LEU A 77 -3.63 13.23 -11.17
N PRO A 78 -2.61 12.50 -11.67
CA PRO A 78 -1.25 13.02 -11.72
C PRO A 78 -1.12 14.21 -12.66
N VAL A 79 -0.37 15.23 -12.24
CA VAL A 79 -0.16 16.45 -13.01
C VAL A 79 1.33 16.71 -13.19
N VAL A 80 1.74 16.89 -14.45
CA VAL A 80 3.03 17.46 -14.84
C VAL A 80 2.86 18.90 -15.28
N VAL A 81 3.72 19.77 -14.79
CA VAL A 81 3.69 21.19 -15.14
C VAL A 81 4.88 21.55 -16.02
N MET A 82 4.64 22.19 -17.16
CA MET A 82 5.65 22.72 -18.07
C MET A 82 5.93 24.20 -17.77
N THR A 83 7.20 24.61 -17.76
CA THR A 83 7.60 26.00 -17.44
C THR A 83 8.76 26.49 -18.30
N ALA A 84 8.76 27.76 -18.67
CA ALA A 84 9.89 28.40 -19.36
C ALA A 84 11.06 28.78 -18.42
N HIS A 85 10.82 28.82 -17.10
CA HIS A 85 11.78 29.34 -16.13
C HIS A 85 12.34 28.23 -15.22
N ALA A 86 13.64 27.92 -15.38
CA ALA A 86 14.34 26.96 -14.52
C ALA A 86 14.72 27.52 -13.14
N SER A 87 14.81 28.85 -13.00
CA SER A 87 15.29 29.53 -11.80
C SER A 87 14.14 30.19 -11.03
N VAL A 88 13.39 29.44 -10.24
CA VAL A 88 12.51 30.07 -9.26
C VAL A 88 12.52 29.29 -7.95
N GLU A 89 13.54 29.52 -7.12
CA GLU A 89 13.48 29.17 -5.70
C GLU A 89 12.22 29.74 -5.00
N TYR A 90 11.59 30.78 -5.55
CA TYR A 90 10.32 31.36 -5.07
C TYR A 90 9.03 30.66 -5.54
N ALA A 91 9.04 29.96 -6.67
CA ALA A 91 7.88 29.19 -7.09
C ALA A 91 7.91 27.80 -6.42
N VAL A 92 9.10 27.23 -6.22
CA VAL A 92 9.33 25.88 -5.66
C VAL A 92 8.71 25.66 -4.26
N GLU A 93 8.50 26.70 -3.45
CA GLU A 93 7.91 26.57 -2.10
C GLU A 93 6.37 26.52 -2.10
N ALA A 94 5.72 27.18 -3.07
CA ALA A 94 4.27 27.09 -3.29
C ALA A 94 3.89 25.96 -4.28
N LEU A 95 4.78 25.63 -5.21
CA LEU A 95 4.61 24.67 -6.31
C LEU A 95 4.57 23.19 -5.88
N ARG A 96 5.19 22.83 -4.74
CA ARG A 96 5.29 21.42 -4.30
C ARG A 96 4.00 20.82 -3.72
N ARG A 97 2.95 21.61 -3.51
CA ARG A 97 1.72 21.11 -2.86
C ARG A 97 0.70 20.51 -3.82
N ASN A 98 0.75 20.87 -5.11
CA ASN A 98 -0.36 20.56 -6.04
C ASN A 98 0.05 19.88 -7.36
N ALA A 99 1.32 19.95 -7.78
CA ALA A 99 1.83 19.25 -8.97
C ALA A 99 2.74 18.07 -8.58
N ASP A 100 2.72 17.01 -9.38
CA ASP A 100 3.50 15.79 -9.11
C ASP A 100 4.90 15.87 -9.70
N GLU A 101 5.07 16.55 -10.84
CA GLU A 101 6.35 16.69 -11.50
C GLU A 101 6.40 17.97 -12.36
N PHE A 102 7.62 18.40 -12.74
CA PHE A 102 7.86 19.57 -13.58
C PHE A 102 8.72 19.22 -14.79
N MET A 103 8.47 19.90 -15.91
CA MET A 103 9.30 19.87 -17.11
C MET A 103 9.68 21.29 -17.52
N VAL A 104 10.96 21.52 -17.83
CA VAL A 104 11.44 22.83 -18.28
C VAL A 104 11.39 22.89 -19.80
N LYS A 105 10.79 23.95 -20.35
CA LYS A 105 10.77 24.25 -21.78
C LYS A 105 12.17 24.75 -22.21
N PRO A 106 12.69 24.34 -23.38
CA PRO A 106 12.03 23.50 -24.39
C PRO A 106 11.98 22.02 -23.98
N VAL A 107 10.79 21.42 -24.08
CA VAL A 107 10.58 20.02 -23.70
C VAL A 107 11.13 19.07 -24.76
N ARG A 108 11.97 18.11 -24.35
CA ARG A 108 12.52 17.10 -25.26
C ARG A 108 11.59 15.89 -25.32
N ARG A 109 11.64 15.17 -26.45
CA ARG A 109 10.82 13.96 -26.66
C ARG A 109 10.95 12.95 -25.51
N ASP A 110 12.18 12.65 -25.12
CA ASP A 110 12.45 11.62 -24.12
C ASP A 110 11.98 12.04 -22.72
N ASP A 111 12.08 13.34 -22.41
CA ASP A 111 11.62 13.90 -21.13
C ASP A 111 10.09 13.80 -21.01
N VAL A 112 9.36 14.13 -22.08
CA VAL A 112 7.90 14.02 -22.15
C VAL A 112 7.46 12.59 -21.90
N VAL A 113 8.02 11.60 -22.61
CA VAL A 113 7.63 10.20 -22.48
C VAL A 113 7.98 9.65 -21.10
N THR A 114 9.23 9.83 -20.67
CA THR A 114 9.73 9.27 -19.42
C THR A 114 9.00 9.86 -18.21
N THR A 115 8.80 11.19 -18.20
CA THR A 115 8.09 11.88 -17.12
C THR A 115 6.62 11.46 -17.08
N THR A 116 5.95 11.38 -18.23
CA THR A 116 4.54 10.97 -18.30
C THR A 116 4.34 9.55 -17.78
N LEU A 117 5.14 8.59 -18.23
CA LEU A 117 5.04 7.20 -17.76
C LEU A 117 5.27 7.10 -16.24
N ARG A 118 6.25 7.83 -15.72
CA ARG A 118 6.53 7.88 -14.28
C ARG A 118 5.35 8.42 -13.47
N VAL A 119 4.73 9.53 -13.89
CA VAL A 119 3.58 10.07 -13.15
C VAL A 119 2.32 9.23 -13.32
N VAL A 120 2.13 8.59 -14.48
CA VAL A 120 1.03 7.65 -14.69
C VAL A 120 1.15 6.46 -13.75
N GLU A 121 2.36 5.91 -13.57
CA GLU A 121 2.60 4.81 -12.63
C GLU A 121 2.35 5.24 -11.18
N LEU A 122 2.78 6.45 -10.80
CA LEU A 122 2.46 7.04 -9.50
C LEU A 122 0.94 7.17 -9.30
N GLY A 123 0.21 7.67 -10.30
CA GLY A 123 -1.25 7.77 -10.27
C GLY A 123 -1.96 6.44 -10.20
N ARG A 124 -1.48 5.43 -10.94
CA ARG A 124 -2.00 4.07 -10.87
C ARG A 124 -1.77 3.45 -9.50
N SER A 125 -0.59 3.66 -8.91
CA SER A 125 -0.30 3.23 -7.54
C SER A 125 -1.24 3.88 -6.54
N ARG A 126 -1.45 5.21 -6.64
CA ARG A 126 -2.41 5.95 -5.82
C ARG A 126 -3.86 5.48 -6.01
N ARG A 127 -4.29 5.22 -7.25
CA ARG A 127 -5.62 4.69 -7.56
C ARG A 127 -5.80 3.24 -7.10
N ALA A 128 -4.74 2.43 -7.13
CA ALA A 128 -4.74 1.08 -6.60
C ALA A 128 -4.90 1.09 -5.07
N THR A 129 -4.27 2.04 -4.36
CA THR A 129 -4.50 2.28 -2.93
C THR A 129 -5.84 2.97 -2.65
N ALA A 130 -6.36 3.82 -3.53
CA ALA A 130 -7.66 4.49 -3.41
C ALA A 130 -8.87 3.58 -3.70
N ARG A 131 -8.62 2.34 -4.17
CA ARG A 131 -9.64 1.29 -4.13
C ARG A 131 -9.70 0.83 -2.68
N HIS A 132 -10.73 1.24 -1.93
CA HIS A 132 -10.91 0.89 -0.52
C HIS A 132 -10.48 -0.56 -0.27
N GLN A 133 -9.39 -0.71 0.46
CA GLN A 133 -8.84 -2.01 0.79
C GLN A 133 -9.74 -2.65 1.83
N THR A 134 -9.70 -3.98 1.89
CA THR A 134 -10.28 -4.71 3.01
C THR A 134 -9.14 -5.33 3.80
N VAL A 135 -8.96 -4.81 5.01
CA VAL A 135 -7.89 -5.18 5.93
C VAL A 135 -8.44 -6.18 6.94
N LEU A 136 -7.78 -7.32 7.07
CA LEU A 136 -8.04 -8.30 8.12
C LEU A 136 -6.84 -8.38 9.07
N ALA A 137 -7.00 -7.91 10.30
CA ALA A 137 -6.01 -8.08 11.36
C ALA A 137 -6.38 -9.28 12.24
N ILE A 138 -5.45 -10.21 12.44
CA ILE A 138 -5.67 -11.47 13.15
C ILE A 138 -4.81 -11.50 14.41
N GLY A 139 -5.48 -11.50 15.56
CA GLY A 139 -4.92 -11.67 16.90
C GLY A 139 -5.23 -13.04 17.51
N ALA A 140 -4.35 -13.51 18.39
CA ALA A 140 -4.54 -14.74 19.16
C ALA A 140 -5.46 -14.44 20.34
N HIS A 141 -5.23 -13.30 20.98
CA HIS A 141 -5.94 -12.83 22.17
C HIS A 141 -6.52 -11.43 21.95
N PRO A 142 -7.48 -11.00 22.80
CA PRO A 142 -7.84 -9.59 22.92
C PRO A 142 -6.57 -8.79 23.20
N ASP A 143 -6.45 -7.56 22.71
CA ASP A 143 -5.32 -6.61 22.86
C ASP A 143 -4.14 -6.74 21.87
N ASP A 144 -3.93 -7.92 21.26
CA ASP A 144 -2.78 -8.19 20.40
C ASP A 144 -2.67 -7.22 19.21
N VAL A 145 -3.80 -7.04 18.52
CA VAL A 145 -3.89 -6.27 17.27
C VAL A 145 -3.75 -4.79 17.56
N GLU A 146 -4.44 -4.30 18.58
CA GLU A 146 -4.43 -2.90 18.99
C GLU A 146 -3.04 -2.47 19.46
N LEU A 147 -2.34 -3.36 20.16
CA LEU A 147 -0.98 -3.14 20.62
C LEU A 147 0.04 -3.14 19.48
N GLY A 148 -0.05 -4.11 18.57
CA GLY A 148 0.85 -4.23 17.43
C GLY A 148 0.66 -3.11 16.41
N ILE A 149 -0.58 -2.90 15.96
CA ILE A 149 -0.92 -2.10 14.78
C ILE A 149 -2.15 -1.19 14.93
N GLY A 150 -2.55 -0.84 16.16
CA GLY A 150 -3.73 0.01 16.38
C GLY A 150 -3.67 1.36 15.66
N GLY A 151 -2.48 1.97 15.53
CA GLY A 151 -2.31 3.22 14.79
C GLY A 151 -2.47 3.02 13.27
N THR A 152 -1.92 1.94 12.73
CA THR A 152 -2.05 1.55 11.33
C THR A 152 -3.49 1.24 10.96
N LEU A 153 -4.26 0.57 11.84
CA LEU A 153 -5.69 0.32 11.61
C LEU A 153 -6.52 1.62 11.61
N ALA A 154 -6.22 2.55 12.51
CA ALA A 154 -6.84 3.88 12.51
C ALA A 154 -6.53 4.65 11.22
N ALA A 155 -5.29 4.56 10.72
CA ALA A 155 -4.89 5.16 9.45
C ALA A 155 -5.66 4.55 8.26
N HIS A 156 -5.78 3.22 8.19
CA HIS A 156 -6.62 2.54 7.20
C HIS A 156 -8.07 3.03 7.24
N ARG A 157 -8.67 3.12 8.43
CA ARG A 157 -10.04 3.60 8.57
C ARG A 157 -10.20 5.05 8.06
N SER A 158 -9.25 5.92 8.38
CA SER A 158 -9.22 7.31 7.91
C SER A 158 -9.10 7.40 6.38
N ALA A 159 -8.39 6.45 5.76
CA ALA A 159 -8.28 6.31 4.32
C ALA A 159 -9.53 5.71 3.63
N GLY A 160 -10.57 5.35 4.40
CA GLY A 160 -11.81 4.76 3.89
C GLY A 160 -11.79 3.24 3.75
N ASP A 161 -10.71 2.58 4.16
CA ASP A 161 -10.62 1.12 4.08
C ASP A 161 -11.62 0.45 5.05
N GLN A 162 -12.01 -0.78 4.69
CA GLN A 162 -12.75 -1.64 5.60
C GLN A 162 -11.76 -2.34 6.53
N VAL A 163 -11.93 -2.15 7.84
CA VAL A 163 -11.11 -2.78 8.85
C VAL A 163 -11.90 -3.90 9.52
N VAL A 164 -11.32 -5.10 9.53
CA VAL A 164 -11.85 -6.28 10.19
C VAL A 164 -10.79 -6.83 11.15
N ILE A 165 -11.21 -7.13 12.37
CA ILE A 165 -10.39 -7.76 13.40
C ILE A 165 -10.92 -9.16 13.65
N LEU A 166 -10.04 -10.16 13.65
CA LEU A 166 -10.30 -11.52 14.06
C LEU A 166 -9.49 -11.83 15.31
N THR A 167 -10.16 -12.10 16.42
CA THR A 167 -9.55 -12.55 17.67
C THR A 167 -9.89 -14.01 17.89
N LEU A 168 -8.88 -14.87 18.00
CA LEU A 168 -9.07 -16.32 17.95
C LEU A 168 -9.44 -16.97 19.29
N SER A 169 -9.05 -16.35 20.41
CA SER A 169 -9.41 -16.78 21.75
C SER A 169 -9.94 -15.61 22.56
N ARG A 170 -10.88 -15.86 23.50
CA ARG A 170 -11.36 -14.85 24.45
C ARG A 170 -10.37 -14.54 25.57
N GLY A 171 -9.23 -15.24 25.64
CA GLY A 171 -8.18 -14.96 26.60
C GLY A 171 -8.56 -15.28 28.05
N ALA A 172 -9.28 -16.39 28.24
CA ALA A 172 -9.90 -16.82 29.50
C ALA A 172 -8.91 -17.11 30.65
N ARG A 173 -7.59 -17.19 30.38
CA ARG A 173 -6.56 -17.34 31.44
C ARG A 173 -5.93 -16.00 31.86
N GLY A 174 -6.15 -14.93 31.09
CA GLY A 174 -5.62 -13.59 31.35
C GLY A 174 -6.56 -12.65 32.12
N GLY A 175 -7.80 -13.07 32.42
CA GLY A 175 -8.83 -12.28 33.11
C GLY A 175 -10.21 -12.96 33.01
N GLU A 176 -11.27 -12.31 33.52
CA GLU A 176 -12.64 -12.81 33.30
C GLU A 176 -13.06 -12.65 31.83
N ALA A 177 -13.44 -13.75 31.18
CA ALA A 177 -13.69 -13.79 29.72
C ALA A 177 -14.84 -12.86 29.27
N GLY A 178 -15.78 -12.53 30.16
CA GLY A 178 -16.89 -11.61 29.87
C GLY A 178 -16.42 -10.16 29.70
N ASP A 179 -15.50 -9.71 30.56
CA ASP A 179 -14.95 -8.36 30.50
C ASP A 179 -14.11 -8.17 29.24
N ARG A 180 -13.21 -9.12 28.95
CA ARG A 180 -12.30 -9.02 27.78
C ARG A 180 -13.03 -8.98 26.43
N MET A 181 -14.16 -9.68 26.31
CA MET A 181 -14.99 -9.61 25.10
C MET A 181 -15.59 -8.20 24.93
N GLY A 182 -16.06 -7.59 26.02
CA GLY A 182 -16.56 -6.22 26.02
C GLY A 182 -15.47 -5.21 25.65
N GLU A 183 -14.25 -5.38 26.17
CA GLU A 183 -13.10 -4.53 25.85
C GLU A 183 -12.74 -4.58 24.36
N SER A 184 -12.65 -5.78 23.76
CA SER A 184 -12.41 -5.92 22.32
C SER A 184 -13.53 -5.32 21.47
N MET A 185 -14.80 -5.47 21.88
CA MET A 185 -15.93 -4.86 21.18
C MET A 185 -15.84 -3.33 21.22
N ALA A 186 -15.53 -2.75 22.38
CA ALA A 186 -15.36 -1.31 22.54
C ALA A 186 -14.19 -0.78 21.70
N ALA A 187 -13.05 -1.49 21.68
CA ALA A 187 -11.90 -1.13 20.85
C ALA A 187 -12.24 -1.18 19.35
N ALA A 188 -12.93 -2.23 18.88
CA ALA A 188 -13.37 -2.34 17.49
C ALA A 188 -14.36 -1.22 17.11
N GLU A 189 -15.32 -0.91 17.98
CA GLU A 189 -16.30 0.17 17.76
C GLU A 189 -15.62 1.55 17.63
N LEU A 190 -14.58 1.82 18.43
CA LEU A 190 -13.84 3.08 18.44
C LEU A 190 -13.28 3.46 17.06
N ILE A 191 -12.80 2.48 16.30
CA ILE A 191 -12.30 2.67 14.92
C ILE A 191 -13.28 2.20 13.85
N GLY A 192 -14.52 1.87 14.21
CA GLY A 192 -15.53 1.36 13.28
C GLY A 192 -15.10 0.07 12.56
N ALA A 193 -14.32 -0.77 13.23
CA ALA A 193 -13.90 -2.07 12.73
C ALA A 193 -14.98 -3.13 12.98
N ARG A 194 -15.09 -4.10 12.07
CA ARG A 194 -15.90 -5.31 12.31
C ARG A 194 -15.09 -6.32 13.11
N LEU A 195 -15.63 -6.83 14.21
CA LEU A 195 -14.97 -7.84 15.04
C LEU A 195 -15.56 -9.25 14.79
N PHE A 196 -14.68 -10.22 14.54
CA PHE A 196 -14.96 -11.65 14.70
C PHE A 196 -14.24 -12.13 15.96
N MET A 197 -15.00 -12.62 16.94
CA MET A 197 -14.47 -13.15 18.20
C MET A 197 -14.76 -14.64 18.28
N GLU A 198 -13.71 -15.44 18.26
CA GLU A 198 -13.76 -16.89 18.39
C GLU A 198 -13.37 -17.31 19.81
N ASP A 199 -13.60 -18.57 20.14
CA ASP A 199 -13.39 -19.10 21.49
C ASP A 199 -12.49 -20.33 21.46
N LEU A 200 -11.37 -20.24 20.74
CA LEU A 200 -10.32 -21.24 20.85
C LEU A 200 -9.74 -21.22 22.25
N GLU A 201 -9.31 -22.39 22.71
CA GLU A 201 -8.79 -22.48 24.05
C GLU A 201 -7.49 -21.70 24.21
N ASP A 202 -7.53 -20.73 25.13
CA ASP A 202 -6.41 -19.87 25.46
C ASP A 202 -5.19 -20.72 25.88
N THR A 203 -4.01 -20.33 25.42
CA THR A 203 -2.73 -21.04 25.59
C THR A 203 -2.66 -22.40 24.91
N ARG A 204 -3.65 -22.78 24.09
CA ARG A 204 -3.69 -24.07 23.37
C ARG A 204 -4.14 -23.90 21.92
N ILE A 205 -3.87 -22.75 21.30
CA ILE A 205 -4.22 -22.52 19.89
C ILE A 205 -3.37 -23.43 18.99
N SER A 206 -4.04 -24.20 18.12
CA SER A 206 -3.41 -25.10 17.15
C SER A 206 -2.85 -24.32 15.96
N GLN A 207 -1.71 -24.74 15.42
CA GLN A 207 -1.17 -24.20 14.15
C GLN A 207 -1.86 -24.77 12.91
N ALA A 208 -2.69 -25.80 13.09
CA ALA A 208 -3.47 -26.48 12.06
C ALA A 208 -4.96 -26.30 12.36
N ASP A 209 -5.80 -27.25 11.98
CA ASP A 209 -7.20 -27.21 12.37
C ASP A 209 -7.38 -27.29 13.90
N PRO A 210 -8.41 -26.62 14.46
CA PRO A 210 -9.48 -25.88 13.75
C PRO A 210 -9.09 -24.45 13.31
N THR A 211 -7.92 -23.95 13.68
CA THR A 211 -7.51 -22.54 13.47
C THR A 211 -7.46 -22.16 12.00
N VAL A 212 -6.90 -23.02 11.13
CA VAL A 212 -6.86 -22.77 9.68
C VAL A 212 -8.27 -22.63 9.12
N SER A 213 -9.15 -23.60 9.39
CA SER A 213 -10.55 -23.57 8.95
C SER A 213 -11.32 -22.32 9.41
N ILE A 214 -11.05 -21.84 10.62
CA ILE A 214 -11.65 -20.59 11.15
C ILE A 214 -11.17 -19.38 10.34
N ILE A 215 -9.86 -19.25 10.12
CA ILE A 215 -9.30 -18.12 9.36
C ILE A 215 -9.79 -18.19 7.90
N GLU A 216 -9.83 -19.36 7.27
CA GLU A 216 -10.35 -19.54 5.91
C GLU A 216 -11.83 -19.13 5.80
N ARG A 217 -12.66 -19.46 6.81
CA ARG A 217 -14.05 -19.01 6.86
C ARG A 217 -14.16 -17.48 6.88
N VAL A 218 -13.36 -16.81 7.72
CA VAL A 218 -13.38 -15.34 7.81
C VAL A 218 -12.85 -14.71 6.52
N VAL A 219 -11.76 -15.23 5.96
CA VAL A 219 -11.20 -14.80 4.66
C VAL A 219 -12.24 -14.95 3.55
N GLY A 220 -13.01 -16.05 3.52
CA GLY A 220 -14.07 -16.25 2.54
C GLY A 220 -15.23 -15.24 2.66
N GLN A 221 -15.56 -14.81 3.88
CA GLN A 221 -16.61 -13.81 4.15
C GLN A 221 -16.15 -12.37 3.90
N VAL A 222 -14.89 -12.08 4.21
CA VAL A 222 -14.34 -10.71 4.21
C VAL A 222 -13.67 -10.38 2.88
N GLN A 223 -13.09 -11.38 2.21
CA GLN A 223 -12.30 -11.22 0.99
C GLN A 223 -11.21 -10.12 1.12
N PRO A 224 -10.32 -10.22 2.14
CA PRO A 224 -9.33 -9.18 2.40
C PRO A 224 -8.32 -9.07 1.26
N SER A 225 -7.85 -7.85 1.02
CA SER A 225 -6.69 -7.56 0.17
C SER A 225 -5.39 -7.50 0.96
N ILE A 226 -5.49 -7.22 2.27
CA ILE A 226 -4.37 -7.11 3.20
C ILE A 226 -4.68 -7.92 4.47
N VAL A 227 -3.72 -8.71 4.93
CA VAL A 227 -3.78 -9.41 6.21
C VAL A 227 -2.61 -9.03 7.08
N TYR A 228 -2.91 -8.74 8.35
CA TYR A 228 -1.92 -8.53 9.41
C TYR A 228 -2.04 -9.60 10.50
N THR A 229 -0.92 -10.10 11.00
CA THR A 229 -0.91 -11.05 12.13
C THR A 229 0.40 -11.01 12.90
N HIS A 230 0.62 -11.89 13.87
CA HIS A 230 1.88 -11.99 14.59
C HIS A 230 3.03 -12.48 13.70
N SER A 231 4.26 -12.13 14.07
CA SER A 231 5.46 -12.70 13.46
C SER A 231 5.71 -14.15 13.94
N ALA A 232 6.37 -14.95 13.10
CA ALA A 232 6.93 -16.24 13.52
C ALA A 232 8.01 -16.07 14.61
N HIS A 233 8.65 -14.90 14.66
CA HIS A 233 9.71 -14.55 15.60
C HIS A 233 9.14 -14.05 16.92
N ASP A 234 8.38 -14.91 17.59
CA ASP A 234 7.65 -14.60 18.82
C ASP A 234 7.85 -15.70 19.87
N ARG A 235 8.03 -15.35 21.14
CA ARG A 235 8.16 -16.33 22.23
C ARG A 235 6.83 -16.97 22.63
N HIS A 236 5.71 -16.31 22.40
CA HIS A 236 4.40 -16.83 22.74
C HIS A 236 3.96 -17.92 21.75
N GLN A 237 3.56 -19.08 22.26
CA GLN A 237 3.24 -20.22 21.40
C GLN A 237 1.98 -19.99 20.55
N ASP A 238 0.95 -19.36 21.11
CA ASP A 238 -0.27 -19.06 20.37
C ASP A 238 0.00 -18.10 19.21
N HIS A 239 0.84 -17.07 19.41
CA HIS A 239 1.20 -16.13 18.35
C HIS A 239 1.87 -16.86 17.17
N ARG A 240 2.80 -17.76 17.45
CA ARG A 240 3.43 -18.60 16.42
C ARG A 240 2.43 -19.53 15.73
N ALA A 241 1.51 -20.13 16.49
CA ALA A 241 0.48 -21.00 15.93
C ALA A 241 -0.47 -20.22 15.00
N VAL A 242 -0.90 -19.03 15.42
CA VAL A 242 -1.72 -18.11 14.62
C VAL A 242 -0.98 -17.68 13.36
N HIS A 243 0.29 -17.29 13.46
CA HIS A 243 1.13 -16.98 12.31
C HIS A 243 1.15 -18.12 11.28
N SER A 244 1.42 -19.36 11.72
CA SER A 244 1.45 -20.53 10.85
C SER A 244 0.09 -20.81 10.19
N ALA A 245 -0.99 -20.75 10.97
CA ALA A 245 -2.34 -20.97 10.45
C ALA A 245 -2.76 -19.89 9.44
N ALA A 246 -2.48 -18.61 9.75
CA ALA A 246 -2.78 -17.47 8.89
C ALA A 246 -1.99 -17.53 7.58
N THR A 247 -0.72 -17.96 7.61
CA THR A 247 0.09 -18.15 6.40
C THR A 247 -0.56 -19.13 5.42
N VAL A 248 -1.12 -20.23 5.93
CA VAL A 248 -1.80 -21.25 5.11
C VAL A 248 -3.16 -20.74 4.59
N ALA A 249 -3.96 -20.17 5.49
CA ALA A 249 -5.33 -19.74 5.20
C ALA A 249 -5.39 -18.52 4.25
N THR A 250 -4.34 -17.69 4.24
CA THR A 250 -4.31 -16.42 3.48
C THR A 250 -3.39 -16.47 2.26
N ARG A 251 -3.03 -17.67 1.77
CA ARG A 251 -2.10 -17.87 0.63
C ARG A 251 -2.44 -17.07 -0.64
N ASN A 252 -3.71 -16.73 -0.84
CA ASN A 252 -4.18 -15.97 -2.01
C ASN A 252 -4.42 -14.47 -1.75
N VAL A 253 -4.26 -13.97 -0.52
CA VAL A 253 -4.53 -12.57 -0.15
C VAL A 253 -3.36 -11.68 -0.57
N PRO A 254 -3.46 -10.69 -1.47
CA PRO A 254 -2.31 -9.98 -2.05
C PRO A 254 -1.19 -9.53 -1.09
N THR A 255 -1.53 -9.01 0.08
CA THR A 255 -0.55 -8.56 1.09
C THR A 255 -0.70 -9.34 2.39
N PHE A 256 0.41 -9.88 2.89
CA PHE A 256 0.50 -10.57 4.19
C PHE A 256 1.72 -10.04 4.95
N ALA A 257 1.49 -9.38 6.08
CA ALA A 257 2.53 -8.78 6.89
C ALA A 257 2.32 -9.06 8.38
N CYS A 258 3.42 -9.08 9.13
CA CYS A 258 3.43 -9.41 10.54
C CYS A 258 3.70 -8.16 11.38
N TYR A 259 2.98 -7.98 12.47
CA TYR A 259 3.22 -6.93 13.45
C TYR A 259 4.07 -7.40 14.62
N GLN A 260 4.68 -6.42 15.31
CA GLN A 260 5.45 -6.68 16.51
C GLN A 260 4.52 -6.82 17.72
N SER A 261 4.57 -7.97 18.39
CA SER A 261 3.98 -8.16 19.72
C SER A 261 5.01 -7.81 20.83
N PRO A 262 4.59 -7.69 22.11
CA PRO A 262 5.51 -7.57 23.24
C PRO A 262 6.46 -8.76 23.42
N SER A 263 6.06 -9.94 22.95
CA SER A 263 6.83 -11.18 23.06
C SER A 263 7.67 -11.50 21.82
N ALA A 264 7.67 -10.60 20.82
CA ALA A 264 8.56 -10.68 19.66
C ALA A 264 10.03 -10.80 20.11
N THR A 265 10.77 -11.69 19.45
CA THR A 265 12.20 -11.87 19.72
C THR A 265 13.02 -10.80 19.00
N ILE A 266 14.32 -10.77 19.29
CA ILE A 266 15.28 -9.93 18.55
C ILE A 266 15.47 -10.35 17.10
N ASP A 267 14.92 -11.52 16.70
CA ASP A 267 14.94 -12.00 15.32
C ASP A 267 13.82 -11.38 14.47
N TYR A 268 12.86 -10.68 15.09
CA TYR A 268 11.85 -9.91 14.35
C TYR A 268 12.53 -8.84 13.48
N ARG A 269 12.34 -8.94 12.17
CA ARG A 269 13.01 -8.10 11.16
C ARG A 269 11.99 -7.31 10.33
N PRO A 270 11.46 -6.20 10.87
CA PRO A 270 10.52 -5.40 10.11
C PRO A 270 11.20 -4.77 8.89
N THR A 271 10.47 -4.77 7.77
CA THR A 271 10.91 -4.22 6.48
C THR A 271 10.06 -3.03 6.03
N ARG A 272 8.95 -2.77 6.72
CA ARG A 272 8.06 -1.64 6.49
C ARG A 272 7.80 -0.92 7.81
N PHE A 273 7.76 0.41 7.76
CA PHE A 273 7.55 1.28 8.92
C PHE A 273 6.43 2.25 8.60
N VAL A 274 5.26 2.03 9.18
CA VAL A 274 4.05 2.82 8.91
C VAL A 274 4.03 4.00 9.87
N SER A 275 4.04 5.22 9.33
CA SER A 275 3.83 6.42 10.15
C SER A 275 2.44 6.40 10.75
N ILE A 276 2.36 6.60 12.06
CA ILE A 276 1.09 6.72 12.80
C ILE A 276 0.92 8.13 13.37
N ASP A 277 1.66 9.10 12.83
CA ASP A 277 1.49 10.50 13.18
C ASP A 277 0.03 10.92 12.86
N GLY A 278 -0.62 11.57 13.84
CA GLY A 278 -2.06 11.88 13.77
C GLY A 278 -2.99 10.76 14.26
N PHE A 279 -2.46 9.55 14.54
CA PHE A 279 -3.24 8.40 15.01
C PHE A 279 -2.74 7.83 16.34
N THR A 280 -1.70 8.44 16.95
CA THR A 280 -1.16 8.01 18.25
C THR A 280 -2.20 8.07 19.36
N ASP A 281 -3.02 9.13 19.43
CA ASP A 281 -4.08 9.23 20.44
C ASP A 281 -5.18 8.19 20.23
N THR A 282 -5.50 7.86 18.97
CA THR A 282 -6.43 6.76 18.66
C THR A 282 -5.86 5.43 19.12
N LYS A 283 -4.58 5.15 18.88
CA LYS A 283 -3.91 3.95 19.39
C LYS A 283 -3.97 3.87 20.92
N ARG A 284 -3.70 4.97 21.62
CA ARG A 284 -3.78 5.03 23.08
C ARG A 284 -5.19 4.78 23.58
N ALA A 285 -6.20 5.34 22.91
CA ALA A 285 -7.60 5.11 23.25
C ALA A 285 -8.05 3.66 23.01
N LEU A 286 -7.57 3.01 21.93
CA LEU A 286 -7.77 1.57 21.71
C LEU A 286 -7.22 0.75 22.87
N LEU A 287 -5.98 1.02 23.29
CA LEU A 287 -5.35 0.30 24.40
C LEU A 287 -6.02 0.57 25.75
N ALA A 288 -6.53 1.78 25.96
CA ALA A 288 -7.28 2.13 27.16
C ALA A 288 -8.60 1.34 27.30
N CYS A 289 -9.13 0.77 26.22
CA CYS A 289 -10.29 -0.12 26.29
C CYS A 289 -9.97 -1.41 27.07
N PHE A 290 -8.71 -1.85 27.10
CA PHE A 290 -8.26 -3.04 27.81
C PHE A 290 -7.83 -2.72 29.26
N GLY A 291 -8.63 -1.91 29.95
CA GLY A 291 -8.34 -1.38 31.29
C GLY A 291 -8.18 -2.46 32.36
N SER A 292 -8.78 -3.64 32.19
CA SER A 292 -8.56 -4.80 33.08
C SER A 292 -7.11 -5.28 33.06
N GLN A 293 -6.35 -4.95 32.01
CA GLN A 293 -5.00 -5.42 31.76
C GLN A 293 -3.91 -4.34 31.99
N SER A 294 -4.27 -3.05 31.89
CA SER A 294 -3.31 -1.93 31.88
C SER A 294 -2.59 -1.69 33.21
N GLY A 295 -3.17 -2.10 34.34
CA GLY A 295 -2.51 -2.05 35.66
C GLY A 295 -1.55 -3.22 35.93
N ILE A 296 -1.60 -4.27 35.10
CA ILE A 296 -0.91 -5.55 35.32
C ILE A 296 0.23 -5.74 34.31
N ARG A 297 0.05 -5.26 33.08
CA ARG A 297 0.98 -5.48 31.95
C ARG A 297 1.76 -4.20 31.63
N THR A 298 3.04 -4.17 31.98
CA THR A 298 3.93 -3.02 31.74
C THR A 298 4.04 -2.60 30.27
N TYR A 299 3.91 -3.54 29.34
CA TYR A 299 3.95 -3.24 27.90
C TYR A 299 2.70 -2.52 27.37
N MET A 300 1.62 -2.43 28.15
CA MET A 300 0.43 -1.65 27.82
C MET A 300 0.50 -0.22 28.34
N GLN A 301 1.53 0.11 29.12
CA GLN A 301 1.70 1.46 29.63
C GLN A 301 2.01 2.43 28.48
N ASP A 302 1.46 3.63 28.61
CA ASP A 302 1.48 4.66 27.57
C ASP A 302 2.90 5.02 27.11
N ASP A 303 3.81 5.14 28.09
CA ASP A 303 5.21 5.45 27.85
C ASP A 303 5.93 4.34 27.07
N PHE A 304 5.66 3.07 27.37
CA PHE A 304 6.22 1.94 26.63
C PHE A 304 5.75 1.93 25.17
N VAL A 305 4.45 2.14 24.94
CA VAL A 305 3.85 2.17 23.60
C VAL A 305 4.41 3.32 22.76
N LEU A 306 4.48 4.52 23.35
CA LEU A 306 5.02 5.70 22.69
C LEU A 306 6.53 5.60 22.47
N ALA A 307 7.28 5.06 23.42
CA ALA A 307 8.72 4.84 23.27
C ALA A 307 9.03 3.82 22.16
N THR A 308 8.24 2.74 22.07
CA THR A 308 8.41 1.71 21.04
C THR A 308 8.13 2.28 19.65
N SER A 309 7.01 2.98 19.48
CA SER A 309 6.68 3.62 18.20
C SER A 309 7.68 4.73 17.83
N ARG A 310 8.19 5.47 18.83
CA ARG A 310 9.25 6.46 18.65
C ARG A 310 10.56 5.81 18.22
N TYR A 311 10.94 4.68 18.80
CA TYR A 311 12.15 3.95 18.41
C TYR A 311 12.12 3.55 16.93
N TRP A 312 10.99 3.00 16.46
CA TRP A 312 10.86 2.56 15.07
C TRP A 312 10.79 3.71 14.06
N SER A 313 10.40 4.91 14.50
CA SER A 313 10.37 6.11 13.64
C SER A 313 11.71 6.41 12.98
N ARG A 314 12.85 5.98 13.58
CA ARG A 314 14.19 6.16 12.99
C ARG A 314 14.39 5.48 11.63
N TYR A 315 13.50 4.56 11.25
CA TYR A 315 13.53 3.85 9.98
C TYR A 315 12.39 4.25 9.03
N GLY A 316 11.43 5.06 9.49
CA GLY A 316 10.30 5.54 8.69
C GLY A 316 10.30 7.07 8.54
N GLY A 317 9.26 7.60 7.92
CA GLY A 317 8.96 9.04 7.96
C GLY A 317 8.01 9.35 9.10
N GLY A 318 8.29 10.38 9.91
CA GLY A 318 7.41 10.84 10.99
C GLY A 318 8.01 10.76 12.39
N GLN A 319 7.19 11.05 13.41
CA GLN A 319 7.58 11.03 14.81
C GLN A 319 7.33 9.67 15.48
N HIS A 320 6.30 8.94 15.05
CA HIS A 320 5.93 7.63 15.57
C HIS A 320 5.64 6.65 14.41
N CYS A 321 6.21 5.45 14.48
CA CYS A 321 5.95 4.40 13.49
C CYS A 321 5.60 3.07 14.12
N GLU A 322 4.75 2.30 13.45
CA GLU A 322 4.55 0.88 13.71
C GLU A 322 5.36 0.03 12.72
N PRO A 323 6.17 -0.92 13.21
CA PRO A 323 6.98 -1.77 12.36
C PRO A 323 6.17 -2.96 11.84
N LEU A 324 6.36 -3.31 10.57
CA LEU A 324 5.77 -4.47 9.92
C LEU A 324 6.85 -5.31 9.23
N GLU A 325 6.85 -6.61 9.48
CA GLU A 325 7.61 -7.60 8.73
C GLU A 325 6.77 -8.09 7.56
N VAL A 326 7.08 -7.61 6.36
CA VAL A 326 6.34 -7.99 5.15
C VAL A 326 6.81 -9.36 4.68
N ILE A 327 5.92 -10.35 4.74
CA ILE A 327 6.20 -11.73 4.32
C ILE A 327 5.87 -11.91 2.84
N ARG A 328 4.77 -11.28 2.39
CA ARG A 328 4.34 -11.34 1.00
C ARG A 328 3.64 -10.06 0.60
N GLU A 329 4.00 -9.53 -0.55
CA GLU A 329 3.32 -8.42 -1.20
C GLU A 329 3.31 -8.69 -2.71
N ALA A 330 2.12 -8.87 -3.26
CA ALA A 330 1.97 -9.09 -4.69
C ALA A 330 2.17 -7.77 -5.44
N SER A 331 3.30 -7.64 -6.13
CA SER A 331 3.49 -6.63 -7.16
C SER A 331 3.17 -7.23 -8.53
N THR A 332 2.25 -6.62 -9.27
CA THR A 332 2.07 -6.95 -10.69
C THR A 332 3.26 -6.41 -11.47
N VAL A 333 4.17 -7.29 -11.90
CA VAL A 333 5.17 -6.95 -12.91
C VAL A 333 4.45 -6.90 -14.27
N VAL A 334 4.10 -5.70 -14.74
CA VAL A 334 3.61 -5.52 -16.10
C VAL A 334 4.82 -5.54 -17.04
N GLY A 335 5.30 -6.73 -17.41
CA GLY A 335 6.47 -6.84 -18.28
C GLY A 335 7.17 -8.19 -18.30
N ALA A 336 6.47 -9.26 -18.65
CA ALA A 336 7.12 -10.47 -19.16
C ALA A 336 6.22 -11.10 -20.23
N GLN A 337 6.28 -10.57 -21.46
CA GLN A 337 5.92 -11.41 -22.59
C GLN A 337 7.00 -12.49 -22.69
N SER A 338 6.60 -13.74 -22.45
CA SER A 338 7.35 -14.90 -22.87
C SER A 338 7.33 -14.94 -24.40
N GLU A 339 8.28 -14.26 -25.06
CA GLU A 339 8.64 -14.68 -26.40
C GLU A 339 9.39 -16.01 -26.27
N SER A 340 8.68 -17.11 -26.50
CA SER A 340 9.32 -18.39 -26.80
C SER A 340 10.11 -18.23 -28.10
N PRO A 341 11.44 -18.44 -28.13
CA PRO A 341 12.14 -18.59 -29.38
C PRO A 341 11.70 -19.92 -29.98
N ALA A 342 11.00 -19.87 -31.12
CA ALA A 342 10.87 -21.02 -31.98
C ALA A 342 12.28 -21.46 -32.40
N LEU A 343 12.80 -22.50 -31.74
CA LEU A 343 14.01 -23.19 -32.18
C LEU A 343 13.69 -23.88 -33.50
N ALA A 344 14.13 -23.25 -34.58
CA ALA A 344 14.24 -23.87 -35.89
C ALA A 344 15.15 -25.10 -35.80
N SER A 345 14.54 -26.28 -35.91
CA SER A 345 15.21 -27.56 -36.05
C SER A 345 15.84 -27.68 -37.44
N SER A 346 17.13 -27.37 -37.58
CA SER A 346 17.95 -27.90 -38.67
C SER A 346 19.43 -27.63 -38.43
N PHE A 347 20.09 -28.48 -37.64
CA PHE A 347 21.53 -28.70 -37.78
C PHE A 347 21.82 -30.20 -37.70
N SER A 348 22.24 -30.73 -38.85
CA SER A 348 22.72 -32.09 -39.06
C SER A 348 24.14 -32.21 -38.52
N PHE A 349 24.39 -33.14 -37.60
CA PHE A 349 25.74 -33.48 -37.16
C PHE A 349 26.31 -34.61 -38.05
N PRO A 350 27.56 -34.50 -38.55
CA PRO A 350 28.24 -35.61 -39.20
C PRO A 350 28.80 -36.58 -38.16
N THR A 351 28.57 -37.86 -38.40
CA THR A 351 29.08 -39.00 -37.64
C THR A 351 30.59 -39.10 -37.80
N SER A 352 31.36 -39.04 -36.71
CA SER A 352 32.75 -39.53 -36.69
C SER A 352 32.89 -40.64 -35.66
N THR A 353 33.13 -41.83 -36.18
CA THR A 353 33.49 -43.08 -35.49
C THR A 353 34.76 -42.91 -34.65
N LEU A 354 34.67 -43.20 -33.35
CA LEU A 354 35.83 -43.45 -32.49
C LEU A 354 35.97 -44.96 -32.28
N THR A 355 37.06 -45.49 -32.81
CA THR A 355 37.57 -46.85 -32.62
C THR A 355 38.18 -47.02 -31.23
N GLU A 356 37.82 -48.12 -30.55
CA GLU A 356 38.46 -48.62 -29.33
C GLU A 356 39.94 -49.00 -29.57
N PRO A 357 40.81 -48.89 -28.55
CA PRO A 357 42.08 -49.59 -28.53
C PRO A 357 42.04 -50.82 -27.60
N THR A 358 42.33 -51.99 -28.17
CA THR A 358 42.63 -53.25 -27.48
C THR A 358 44.15 -53.50 -27.41
N GLY A 359 44.66 -53.87 -26.23
CA GLY A 359 45.94 -54.59 -25.99
C GLY A 359 47.23 -53.76 -26.18
N VAL A 360 48.28 -53.89 -25.36
CA VAL A 360 48.83 -55.01 -24.58
C VAL A 360 49.45 -54.47 -23.29
#